data_AF-A0A359EBB3-F1
#
_entry.id   AF-A0A359EBB3-F1
#
_cell.length_a   1.000
_cell.length_b   1.000
_cell.length_c   1.000
_cell.angle_alpha   90.00
_cell.angle_beta   90.00
_cell.angle_gamma   90.00
#
_symmetry.space_group_name_H-M   'P 1'
#
loop_
_entity.id
_entity.type
_entity.pdbx_description
1 polymer ?
#
loop_
_entity_poly.entity_id
_entity_poly.type
_entity_poly.pdbx_seq_one_letter_code
_entity_poly.pdbx_strand_id
1 'polypeptide(L)'
;MKKLSRLTTKNKPAFILFFTIFAFVALLLIFNQPIASFAASQDQSQPEVGTQLSGPYVSDPVAPTNTAGMPRASLYNEVTATPPLIQNAFELPGTARTAAVPVSADAALQTNVGIFSMPAPITNWDGIPATGVFPPDTNGQIGSNHYVQVVNASGAGTQIRVWDKTGTQLYNFGMNYLWPTGDRCRSYGYGDPVVVYDQIANRWVLTQFTNPPSAPYGECFAVSKTSTPTDNPNDWYLYTFNVHNSKFNDYPKIGVWPDGYYMSANQFGASWGGAGVWVFDRAKMITGQTATFQYFDLYGVNSNYGGLLPSNLMGDTLPPTGAPNYFMAVDMDWSGSNDIMHVWEFKTNWTTPSSSTFTLVKDLVVATFSWNFPGSSGAEVPQPDTSQGLDNLADRLMMHLWYRNYGDHESLVVTHTVNNSANIHAVRWYEIRGGTVNTTLSDATIYQQGTYSPDNTHRWMGSVAMD
;
A
#
# COMPACT_ATOMS: atom_id res chain seq x y z
N MET A 1 -28.30 -26.60 64.13
CA MET A 1 -29.18 -25.51 64.60
C MET A 1 -28.30 -24.38 65.15
N LYS A 2 -28.40 -23.17 64.58
CA LYS A 2 -27.84 -21.87 65.01
C LYS A 2 -26.32 -21.73 65.23
N LYS A 3 -25.69 -20.79 64.51
CA LYS A 3 -25.39 -19.43 65.02
C LYS A 3 -24.81 -18.50 63.94
N LEU A 4 -25.34 -17.26 63.92
CA LEU A 4 -24.84 -16.07 63.22
C LEU A 4 -23.78 -15.33 64.06
N SER A 5 -22.85 -14.63 63.38
CA SER A 5 -22.32 -13.26 63.62
C SER A 5 -20.98 -13.10 62.87
N ARG A 6 -20.51 -11.98 62.29
CA ARG A 6 -20.92 -10.55 62.16
C ARG A 6 -19.90 -9.86 61.21
N LEU A 7 -20.35 -8.82 60.47
CA LEU A 7 -19.63 -7.58 60.02
C LEU A 7 -18.46 -7.74 59.01
N THR A 8 -18.21 -6.87 58.01
CA THR A 8 -18.40 -5.41 57.86
C THR A 8 -18.20 -4.96 56.39
N THR A 9 -19.04 -4.02 55.96
CA THR A 9 -18.88 -2.91 54.97
C THR A 9 -17.70 -2.87 53.96
N LYS A 10 -18.03 -2.65 52.66
CA LYS A 10 -17.82 -1.36 51.95
C LYS A 10 -18.30 -1.39 50.49
N ASN A 11 -19.02 -0.33 50.12
CA ASN A 11 -19.51 0.00 48.78
C ASN A 11 -18.39 0.27 47.76
N LYS A 12 -18.59 -0.15 46.51
CA LYS A 12 -18.15 0.54 45.28
C LYS A 12 -19.29 0.43 44.24
N PRO A 13 -19.61 1.48 43.46
CA PRO A 13 -20.69 1.42 42.49
C PRO A 13 -20.22 0.72 41.21
N ALA A 14 -21.11 -0.10 40.65
CA ALA A 14 -20.97 -0.68 39.33
C ALA A 14 -21.00 0.43 38.26
N PHE A 15 -19.97 0.51 37.43
CA PHE A 15 -20.00 1.24 36.18
C PHE A 15 -20.23 0.25 35.05
N ILE A 16 -21.29 0.49 34.30
CA ILE A 16 -21.83 -0.30 33.21
C ILE A 16 -20.84 -0.27 32.04
N LEU A 17 -20.26 -1.42 31.70
CA LEU A 17 -19.47 -1.63 30.49
C LEU A 17 -20.40 -2.21 29.41
N PHE A 18 -21.09 -1.34 28.68
CA PHE A 18 -21.86 -1.70 27.49
C PHE A 18 -21.62 -0.61 26.45
N PHE A 19 -20.60 -0.78 25.59
CA PHE A 19 -20.47 -0.17 24.26
C PHE A 19 -19.10 -0.59 23.68
N THR A 20 -18.97 -1.81 23.14
CA THR A 20 -17.81 -2.22 22.31
C THR A 20 -18.00 -3.59 21.64
N ILE A 21 -19.21 -3.90 21.15
CA ILE A 21 -19.47 -5.17 20.42
C ILE A 21 -20.06 -4.94 19.01
N PHE A 22 -20.29 -3.69 18.59
CA PHE A 22 -20.93 -3.42 17.30
C PHE A 22 -19.99 -3.30 16.08
N ALA A 23 -18.66 -3.30 16.26
CA ALA A 23 -17.71 -3.03 15.16
C ALA A 23 -17.10 -4.29 14.50
N PHE A 24 -17.08 -5.45 15.16
CA PHE A 24 -16.52 -6.68 14.56
C PHE A 24 -17.46 -7.32 13.52
N VAL A 25 -18.77 -7.08 13.61
CA VAL A 25 -19.78 -7.75 12.79
C VAL A 25 -19.96 -7.11 11.41
N ALA A 26 -19.63 -5.82 11.25
CA ALA A 26 -19.79 -5.13 9.97
C ALA A 26 -18.77 -5.60 8.91
N LEU A 27 -17.56 -5.99 9.31
CA LEU A 27 -16.61 -6.66 8.41
C LEU A 27 -17.06 -8.11 8.12
N LEU A 28 -17.55 -8.83 9.12
CA LEU A 28 -17.95 -10.24 9.01
C LEU A 28 -19.21 -10.49 8.17
N LEU A 29 -20.15 -9.55 8.08
CA LEU A 29 -21.38 -9.75 7.28
C LEU A 29 -21.22 -9.47 5.78
N ILE A 30 -20.14 -8.81 5.36
CA ILE A 30 -19.86 -8.56 3.94
C ILE A 30 -19.10 -9.75 3.31
N PHE A 31 -18.35 -10.53 4.09
CA PHE A 31 -17.54 -11.66 3.60
C PHE A 31 -18.14 -13.06 3.81
N ASN A 32 -19.30 -13.19 4.47
CA ASN A 32 -19.87 -14.50 4.84
C ASN A 32 -21.09 -14.93 4.00
N GLN A 33 -21.30 -14.33 2.82
CA GLN A 33 -22.19 -14.93 1.82
C GLN A 33 -21.38 -15.95 1.01
N PRO A 34 -21.93 -17.13 0.69
CA PRO A 34 -21.28 -18.01 -0.28
C PRO A 34 -21.06 -17.18 -1.55
N ILE A 35 -19.78 -17.04 -1.95
CA ILE A 35 -19.42 -16.46 -3.23
C ILE A 35 -20.06 -17.39 -4.27
N ALA A 36 -21.23 -16.99 -4.77
CA ALA A 36 -21.66 -17.47 -6.05
C ALA A 36 -20.55 -17.06 -7.00
N SER A 37 -19.84 -18.05 -7.55
CA SER A 37 -18.91 -17.88 -8.64
C SER A 37 -19.68 -17.31 -9.82
N PHE A 38 -19.81 -15.99 -9.87
CA PHE A 38 -20.28 -15.31 -11.06
C PHE A 38 -19.09 -15.27 -12.00
N ALA A 39 -18.99 -16.29 -12.85
CA ALA A 39 -18.40 -16.12 -14.16
C ALA A 39 -19.28 -15.10 -14.89
N ALA A 40 -19.00 -13.81 -14.69
CA ALA A 40 -19.55 -12.78 -15.53
C ALA A 40 -18.89 -12.95 -16.90
N SER A 41 -19.59 -13.62 -17.82
CA SER A 41 -19.33 -13.48 -19.25
C SER A 41 -19.76 -12.07 -19.67
N GLN A 42 -18.95 -11.07 -19.31
CA GLN A 42 -19.02 -9.76 -19.92
C GLN A 42 -17.92 -9.74 -20.97
N ASP A 43 -18.32 -9.61 -22.23
CA ASP A 43 -17.46 -9.31 -23.36
C ASP A 43 -16.79 -7.95 -23.10
N GLN A 44 -15.71 -7.95 -22.30
CA GLN A 44 -14.85 -6.79 -22.08
C GLN A 44 -13.65 -6.94 -22.99
N SER A 45 -13.69 -6.25 -24.12
CA SER A 45 -12.46 -5.95 -24.85
C SER A 45 -11.50 -5.29 -23.85
N GLN A 46 -10.36 -5.94 -23.57
CA GLN A 46 -9.28 -5.33 -22.81
C GLN A 46 -9.00 -3.94 -23.42
N PRO A 47 -8.92 -2.88 -22.61
CA PRO A 47 -8.65 -1.54 -23.15
C PRO A 47 -7.33 -1.56 -23.89
N GLU A 48 -7.33 -1.12 -25.14
CA GLU A 48 -6.14 -1.16 -25.98
C GLU A 48 -5.11 -0.13 -25.50
N VAL A 49 -3.82 -0.45 -25.72
CA VAL A 49 -2.73 0.53 -25.58
C VAL A 49 -3.09 1.80 -26.35
N GLY A 50 -3.02 2.94 -25.68
CA GLY A 50 -3.50 4.25 -26.17
C GLY A 50 -4.80 4.71 -25.53
N THR A 51 -5.49 3.86 -24.76
CA THR A 51 -6.67 4.26 -23.98
C THR A 51 -6.29 5.38 -23.00
N GLN A 52 -6.90 6.55 -23.17
CA GLN A 52 -6.62 7.75 -22.40
C GLN A 52 -7.88 8.28 -21.69
N LEU A 53 -7.78 8.45 -20.38
CA LEU A 53 -8.71 9.25 -19.59
C LEU A 53 -8.24 10.70 -19.55
N SER A 54 -9.19 11.64 -19.59
CA SER A 54 -8.95 13.08 -19.49
C SER A 54 -10.04 13.73 -18.65
N GLY A 55 -9.78 14.91 -18.09
CA GLY A 55 -10.76 15.61 -17.26
C GLY A 55 -11.02 14.91 -15.92
N PRO A 56 -9.99 14.77 -15.05
CA PRO A 56 -10.17 14.12 -13.76
C PRO A 56 -11.15 14.88 -12.88
N TYR A 57 -11.68 14.20 -11.87
CA TYR A 57 -12.28 14.89 -10.74
C TYR A 57 -11.20 15.71 -10.03
N VAL A 58 -11.55 16.93 -9.61
CA VAL A 58 -10.69 17.79 -8.80
C VAL A 58 -11.36 18.00 -7.46
N SER A 59 -10.61 17.74 -6.38
CA SER A 59 -11.14 17.86 -5.03
C SER A 59 -11.45 19.30 -4.65
N ASP A 60 -12.30 19.44 -3.64
CA ASP A 60 -12.34 20.68 -2.87
C ASP A 60 -10.97 20.96 -2.22
N PRO A 61 -10.60 22.24 -2.03
CA PRO A 61 -9.36 22.61 -1.35
C PRO A 61 -9.37 22.20 0.14
N VAL A 62 -8.27 21.60 0.61
CA VAL A 62 -8.08 21.18 2.00
C VAL A 62 -6.89 21.94 2.61
N ALA A 63 -7.15 22.72 3.65
CA ALA A 63 -6.10 23.34 4.46
C ALA A 63 -5.55 22.35 5.49
N PRO A 64 -4.27 22.46 5.90
CA PRO A 64 -3.75 21.59 6.94
C PRO A 64 -4.43 21.90 8.29
N THR A 65 -4.63 20.86 9.08
CA THR A 65 -5.24 20.95 10.41
C THR A 65 -4.38 21.80 11.35
N ASN A 66 -5.03 22.66 12.12
CA ASN A 66 -4.36 23.48 13.12
C ASN A 66 -3.95 22.62 14.34
N THR A 67 -2.64 22.46 14.55
CA THR A 67 -2.06 21.69 15.65
C THR A 67 -1.52 22.55 16.79
N ALA A 68 -1.73 23.87 16.74
CA ALA A 68 -1.23 24.80 17.74
C ALA A 68 -1.77 24.43 19.14
N GLY A 69 -0.84 24.27 20.09
CA GLY A 69 -1.17 23.90 21.48
C GLY A 69 -1.54 22.44 21.69
N MET A 70 -1.50 21.59 20.65
CA MET A 70 -1.67 20.15 20.83
C MET A 70 -0.51 19.55 21.63
N PRO A 71 -0.78 18.56 22.51
CA PRO A 71 0.26 17.78 23.15
C PRO A 71 0.98 16.89 22.11
N ARG A 72 2.12 16.31 22.52
CA ARG A 72 2.73 15.24 21.74
C ARG A 72 1.76 14.06 21.58
N ALA A 73 1.87 13.38 20.44
CA ALA A 73 1.14 12.17 20.15
C ALA A 73 1.42 11.13 21.23
N SER A 74 0.37 10.49 21.74
CA SER A 74 0.49 9.51 22.81
C SER A 74 1.33 8.31 22.35
N LEU A 75 2.12 7.80 23.28
CA LEU A 75 2.87 6.56 23.12
C LEU A 75 1.91 5.40 22.82
N TYR A 76 2.24 4.59 21.83
CA TYR A 76 1.49 3.36 21.56
C TYR A 76 2.03 2.23 22.43
N ASN A 77 1.26 1.84 23.44
CA ASN A 77 1.60 0.69 24.27
C ASN A 77 1.36 -0.58 23.44
N GLU A 78 2.38 -1.43 23.35
CA GLU A 78 2.27 -2.70 22.65
C GLU A 78 1.11 -3.52 23.23
N VAL A 79 0.24 -4.00 22.33
CA VAL A 79 -0.85 -4.89 22.71
C VAL A 79 -0.29 -6.30 22.72
N THR A 80 -0.14 -6.90 23.89
CA THR A 80 0.28 -8.31 24.05
C THR A 80 -0.89 -9.27 23.83
N ALA A 81 -1.67 -9.08 22.76
CA ALA A 81 -2.79 -9.94 22.43
C ALA A 81 -2.46 -10.74 21.17
N THR A 82 -2.53 -12.07 21.28
CA THR A 82 -2.60 -12.95 20.11
C THR A 82 -3.93 -12.69 19.43
N PRO A 83 -3.96 -12.14 18.21
CA PRO A 83 -5.23 -11.80 17.60
C PRO A 83 -5.92 -13.08 17.11
N PRO A 84 -7.26 -13.07 17.01
CA PRO A 84 -7.98 -14.17 16.40
C PRO A 84 -7.58 -14.34 14.94
N LEU A 85 -7.56 -15.60 14.48
CA LEU A 85 -7.32 -15.96 13.08
C LEU A 85 -8.44 -15.36 12.22
N ILE A 86 -8.07 -14.56 11.21
CA ILE A 86 -8.98 -14.16 10.14
C ILE A 86 -8.42 -14.70 8.84
N GLN A 87 -9.26 -15.43 8.12
CA GLN A 87 -8.95 -15.98 6.81
C GLN A 87 -9.30 -14.93 5.75
N ASN A 88 -8.38 -14.76 4.80
CA ASN A 88 -8.50 -14.07 3.50
C ASN A 88 -8.03 -12.61 3.47
N ALA A 89 -6.94 -12.36 2.72
CA ALA A 89 -6.85 -11.11 1.98
C ALA A 89 -7.93 -11.10 0.88
N PHE A 90 -8.43 -9.92 0.54
CA PHE A 90 -9.26 -9.74 -0.65
C PHE A 90 -8.46 -10.13 -1.89
N GLU A 91 -8.90 -11.13 -2.66
CA GLU A 91 -8.34 -11.48 -3.96
C GLU A 91 -8.81 -10.47 -5.01
N LEU A 92 -7.91 -10.03 -5.90
CA LEU A 92 -8.30 -9.19 -7.02
C LEU A 92 -9.32 -9.93 -7.92
N PRO A 93 -10.18 -9.21 -8.65
CA PRO A 93 -11.06 -9.84 -9.64
C PRO A 93 -10.24 -10.73 -10.58
N GLY A 94 -10.81 -11.83 -11.08
CA GLY A 94 -10.13 -12.70 -12.06
C GLY A 94 -8.97 -13.54 -11.51
N THR A 95 -8.50 -13.31 -10.28
CA THR A 95 -7.38 -14.06 -9.67
C THR A 95 -7.85 -15.06 -8.62
N ALA A 96 -9.00 -15.70 -8.85
CA ALA A 96 -9.53 -16.71 -7.93
C ALA A 96 -8.61 -17.95 -7.90
N ARG A 97 -8.10 -18.31 -6.72
CA ARG A 97 -7.25 -19.50 -6.56
C ARG A 97 -8.04 -20.77 -6.86
N THR A 98 -7.55 -21.62 -7.77
CA THR A 98 -8.19 -22.92 -8.05
C THR A 98 -7.18 -24.05 -8.11
N ALA A 99 -7.58 -25.23 -7.63
CA ALA A 99 -6.78 -26.45 -7.76
C ALA A 99 -6.58 -26.92 -9.21
N ALA A 100 -7.25 -26.26 -10.17
CA ALA A 100 -7.30 -26.66 -11.58
C ALA A 100 -6.41 -25.82 -12.50
N VAL A 101 -5.86 -24.67 -12.07
CA VAL A 101 -4.94 -23.90 -12.91
C VAL A 101 -3.60 -24.65 -13.01
N PRO A 102 -3.17 -25.07 -14.22
CA PRO A 102 -1.89 -25.73 -14.39
C PRO A 102 -0.77 -24.83 -13.89
N VAL A 103 0.10 -25.38 -13.05
CA VAL A 103 1.34 -24.71 -12.68
C VAL A 103 2.25 -24.71 -13.92
N SER A 104 2.42 -23.55 -14.54
CA SER A 104 3.33 -23.36 -15.66
C SER A 104 4.78 -23.44 -15.19
N ALA A 105 5.69 -23.82 -16.09
CA ALA A 105 7.11 -23.70 -15.84
C ALA A 105 7.51 -22.21 -15.82
N ASP A 106 8.24 -21.79 -14.80
CA ASP A 106 8.77 -20.42 -14.74
C ASP A 106 9.96 -20.28 -15.70
N ALA A 107 9.76 -19.49 -16.76
CA ALA A 107 10.75 -19.31 -17.83
C ALA A 107 11.93 -18.40 -17.44
N ALA A 108 11.90 -17.74 -16.28
CA ALA A 108 12.98 -16.91 -15.77
C ALA A 108 13.46 -17.33 -14.37
N LEU A 109 13.26 -18.61 -14.01
CA LEU A 109 13.71 -19.18 -12.75
C LEU A 109 15.24 -19.12 -12.59
N GLN A 110 15.68 -18.59 -11.45
CA GLN A 110 17.07 -18.53 -11.03
C GLN A 110 17.32 -19.54 -9.91
N THR A 111 17.98 -20.65 -10.24
CA THR A 111 18.25 -21.78 -9.32
C THR A 111 19.64 -21.74 -8.68
N ASN A 112 20.47 -20.75 -9.01
CA ASN A 112 21.79 -20.57 -8.42
C ASN A 112 21.84 -19.26 -7.64
N VAL A 113 22.55 -19.27 -6.52
CA VAL A 113 22.85 -18.05 -5.77
C VAL A 113 23.76 -17.17 -6.63
N GLY A 114 23.37 -15.91 -6.81
CA GLY A 114 24.17 -14.92 -7.53
C GLY A 114 25.48 -14.59 -6.81
N ILE A 115 26.32 -13.80 -7.46
CA ILE A 115 27.55 -13.30 -6.85
C ILE A 115 27.16 -12.30 -5.75
N PHE A 116 27.72 -12.43 -4.55
CA PHE A 116 27.48 -11.52 -3.43
C PHE A 116 28.15 -10.15 -3.67
N SER A 117 27.58 -9.34 -4.55
CA SER A 117 28.05 -7.98 -4.83
C SER A 117 27.46 -6.94 -3.87
N MET A 118 26.37 -7.27 -3.17
CA MET A 118 25.76 -6.39 -2.18
C MET A 118 26.56 -6.40 -0.86
N PRO A 119 26.84 -5.23 -0.26
CA PRO A 119 27.45 -5.16 1.06
C PRO A 119 26.62 -5.88 2.13
N ALA A 120 27.30 -6.44 3.13
CA ALA A 120 26.63 -6.99 4.31
C ALA A 120 25.85 -5.89 5.06
N PRO A 121 24.77 -6.22 5.78
CA PRO A 121 24.06 -5.27 6.62
C PRO A 121 25.02 -4.56 7.60
N ILE A 122 24.98 -3.22 7.62
CA ILE A 122 25.80 -2.41 8.53
C ILE A 122 25.33 -2.58 9.99
N THR A 123 24.02 -2.75 10.18
CA THR A 123 23.33 -2.85 11.47
C THR A 123 22.00 -3.59 11.26
N ASN A 124 21.51 -4.21 12.32
CA ASN A 124 20.25 -4.97 12.34
C ASN A 124 19.63 -4.90 13.73
N TRP A 125 18.33 -4.68 13.80
CA TRP A 125 17.55 -4.65 15.04
C TRP A 125 16.10 -5.04 14.78
N ASP A 126 15.40 -5.44 15.83
CA ASP A 126 13.99 -5.82 15.74
C ASP A 126 13.10 -4.59 15.48
N GLY A 127 12.16 -4.73 14.54
CA GLY A 127 11.16 -3.71 14.22
C GLY A 127 9.98 -3.67 15.19
N ILE A 128 8.85 -3.11 14.73
CA ILE A 128 7.56 -3.20 15.41
C ILE A 128 7.12 -4.67 15.46
N PRO A 129 6.87 -5.28 16.65
CA PRO A 129 6.33 -6.62 16.76
C PRO A 129 4.85 -6.64 16.36
N ALA A 130 4.24 -7.83 16.33
CA ALA A 130 2.80 -7.97 16.07
C ALA A 130 1.98 -7.08 17.02
N THR A 131 1.10 -6.25 16.44
CA THR A 131 0.37 -5.19 17.15
C THR A 131 -0.99 -5.60 17.69
N GLY A 132 -1.40 -6.85 17.50
CA GLY A 132 -2.77 -7.26 17.79
C GLY A 132 -3.74 -7.14 16.60
N VAL A 133 -3.30 -6.62 15.44
CA VAL A 133 -4.15 -6.32 14.26
C VAL A 133 -3.78 -7.17 13.06
N PHE A 134 -4.79 -7.63 12.33
CA PHE A 134 -4.65 -8.32 11.05
C PHE A 134 -5.57 -7.69 9.98
N PRO A 135 -5.06 -7.47 8.75
CA PRO A 135 -3.64 -7.57 8.36
C PRO A 135 -2.75 -6.52 9.06
N PRO A 136 -1.43 -6.78 9.21
CA PRO A 136 -0.53 -5.83 9.87
C PRO A 136 -0.10 -4.67 8.96
N ASP A 137 -0.20 -4.84 7.63
CA ASP A 137 0.17 -3.87 6.59
C ASP A 137 1.46 -3.11 6.89
N THR A 138 2.51 -3.87 7.17
CA THR A 138 3.80 -3.34 7.56
C THR A 138 4.45 -2.62 6.39
N ASN A 139 4.81 -1.36 6.60
CA ASN A 139 5.57 -0.56 5.66
C ASN A 139 6.72 0.14 6.38
N GLY A 140 7.79 0.43 5.67
CA GLY A 140 8.96 1.07 6.25
C GLY A 140 9.78 1.78 5.18
N GLN A 141 10.40 2.89 5.56
CA GLN A 141 11.23 3.66 4.65
C GLN A 141 12.43 4.26 5.36
N ILE A 142 13.50 4.36 4.59
CA ILE A 142 14.77 4.92 5.01
C ILE A 142 14.91 6.37 4.50
N GLY A 143 15.20 7.29 5.40
CA GLY A 143 15.55 8.68 5.07
C GLY A 143 17.04 8.93 5.27
N SER A 144 17.44 10.19 5.32
CA SER A 144 18.85 10.57 5.54
C SER A 144 19.38 10.09 6.89
N ASN A 145 18.66 10.36 7.98
CA ASN A 145 19.11 10.10 9.36
C ASN A 145 18.23 9.10 10.14
N HIS A 146 17.09 8.71 9.57
CA HIS A 146 16.10 7.90 10.29
C HIS A 146 15.63 6.72 9.43
N TYR A 147 15.22 5.66 10.11
CA TYR A 147 14.32 4.64 9.58
C TYR A 147 12.96 4.81 10.26
N VAL A 148 11.88 4.84 9.47
CA VAL A 148 10.52 4.93 9.98
C VAL A 148 9.77 3.68 9.55
N GLN A 149 9.13 3.01 10.51
CA GLN A 149 8.24 1.88 10.25
C GLN A 149 6.83 2.23 10.71
N VAL A 150 5.86 1.77 9.95
CA VAL A 150 4.42 1.92 10.22
C VAL A 150 3.74 0.56 10.12
N VAL A 151 2.84 0.29 11.06
CA VAL A 151 2.11 -0.98 11.16
C VAL A 151 0.69 -0.70 11.66
N ASN A 152 -0.30 -1.40 11.12
CA ASN A 152 -1.68 -1.34 11.61
C ASN A 152 -1.74 -1.58 13.13
N ALA A 153 -2.53 -0.80 13.85
CA ALA A 153 -2.52 -0.79 15.31
C ALA A 153 -3.89 -0.47 15.92
N SER A 154 -4.36 -1.37 16.79
CA SER A 154 -5.69 -1.28 17.39
C SER A 154 -5.80 -0.03 18.25
N GLY A 155 -6.86 0.76 18.05
CA GLY A 155 -7.13 2.00 18.78
C GLY A 155 -6.26 3.20 18.37
N ALA A 156 -5.25 3.02 17.53
CA ALA A 156 -4.36 4.08 17.04
C ALA A 156 -4.40 4.26 15.52
N GLY A 157 -5.12 3.39 14.80
CA GLY A 157 -5.08 3.27 13.34
C GLY A 157 -3.76 2.61 12.93
N THR A 158 -2.68 3.34 13.13
CA THR A 158 -1.31 2.97 12.79
C THR A 158 -0.35 3.25 13.95
N GLN A 159 0.54 2.32 14.27
CA GLN A 159 1.71 2.54 15.11
C GLN A 159 2.87 3.01 14.24
N ILE A 160 3.55 4.07 14.68
CA ILE A 160 4.74 4.62 14.05
C ILE A 160 5.91 4.43 15.01
N ARG A 161 7.02 3.87 14.51
CA ARG A 161 8.31 3.89 15.21
C ARG A 161 9.38 4.53 14.34
N VAL A 162 10.23 5.31 14.99
CA VAL A 162 11.34 6.02 14.38
C VAL A 162 12.62 5.60 15.06
N TRP A 163 13.61 5.17 14.29
CA TRP A 163 14.96 4.87 14.76
C TRP A 163 15.97 5.78 14.09
N ASP A 164 17.09 6.03 14.76
CA ASP A 164 18.29 6.49 14.09
C ASP A 164 18.93 5.37 13.23
N LYS A 165 19.94 5.72 12.43
CA LYS A 165 20.66 4.75 11.58
C LYS A 165 21.52 3.73 12.33
N THR A 166 21.65 3.86 13.65
CA THR A 166 22.41 2.92 14.50
C THR A 166 21.50 1.93 15.22
N GLY A 167 20.18 2.14 15.19
CA GLY A 167 19.18 1.27 15.81
C GLY A 167 18.62 1.78 17.13
N THR A 168 18.93 3.02 17.52
CA THR A 168 18.31 3.62 18.70
C THR A 168 16.89 4.07 18.36
N GLN A 169 15.89 3.51 19.05
CA GLN A 169 14.50 3.97 18.92
C GLN A 169 14.35 5.37 19.53
N LEU A 170 13.92 6.33 18.71
CA LEU A 170 13.72 7.73 19.10
C LEU A 170 12.26 8.02 19.47
N TYR A 171 11.32 7.47 18.70
CA TYR A 171 9.88 7.72 18.88
C TYR A 171 9.06 6.44 18.69
N ASN A 172 7.95 6.36 19.42
CA ASN A 172 6.93 5.32 19.30
C ASN A 172 5.56 5.93 19.63
N PHE A 173 4.68 6.09 18.66
CA PHE A 173 3.40 6.78 18.85
C PHE A 173 2.33 6.29 17.86
N GLY A 174 1.07 6.59 18.14
CA GLY A 174 -0.04 6.27 17.23
C GLY A 174 -0.35 7.42 16.27
N MET A 175 -0.55 7.12 14.99
CA MET A 175 -0.80 8.12 13.94
C MET A 175 -2.08 8.92 14.20
N ASN A 176 -3.14 8.30 14.70
CA ASN A 176 -4.38 9.01 15.06
C ASN A 176 -4.15 10.13 16.08
N TYR A 177 -3.09 10.07 16.90
CA TYR A 177 -2.80 11.09 17.93
C TYR A 177 -2.08 12.31 17.38
N LEU A 178 -1.71 12.33 16.09
CA LEU A 178 -1.24 13.54 15.42
C LEU A 178 -2.38 14.54 15.19
N TRP A 179 -3.62 14.07 14.97
CA TRP A 179 -4.77 14.93 14.70
C TRP A 179 -5.52 15.34 15.98
N PRO A 180 -6.15 16.54 16.01
CA PRO A 180 -6.95 16.99 17.15
C PRO A 180 -8.27 16.22 17.27
N THR A 181 -8.81 16.17 18.48
CA THR A 181 -10.16 15.63 18.74
C THR A 181 -11.20 16.31 17.84
N GLY A 182 -12.09 15.50 17.26
CA GLY A 182 -13.12 15.96 16.31
C GLY A 182 -12.71 15.83 14.84
N ASP A 183 -11.43 15.67 14.53
CA ASP A 183 -10.99 15.35 13.16
C ASP A 183 -11.36 13.89 12.79
N ARG A 184 -11.64 13.66 11.51
CA ARG A 184 -11.92 12.31 10.98
C ARG A 184 -10.70 11.41 11.07
N CYS A 185 -9.50 11.92 10.80
CA CYS A 185 -8.25 11.16 10.94
C CYS A 185 -7.95 10.80 12.40
N ARG A 186 -8.43 11.63 13.34
CA ARG A 186 -8.34 11.33 14.77
C ARG A 186 -9.29 10.21 15.20
N SER A 187 -10.52 10.24 14.70
CA SER A 187 -11.63 9.43 15.23
C SER A 187 -11.85 8.13 14.45
N TYR A 188 -11.52 8.15 13.17
CA TYR A 188 -11.80 7.09 12.21
C TYR A 188 -10.57 6.71 11.36
N GLY A 189 -9.38 7.20 11.70
CA GLY A 189 -8.14 6.68 11.13
C GLY A 189 -7.98 5.22 11.52
N TYR A 190 -7.83 4.34 10.52
CA TYR A 190 -8.10 2.92 10.73
C TYR A 190 -7.03 1.98 10.13
N GLY A 191 -5.96 2.52 9.55
CA GLY A 191 -4.82 1.73 9.10
C GLY A 191 -4.57 1.79 7.60
N ASP A 192 -3.99 0.71 7.10
CA ASP A 192 -3.24 0.56 5.84
C ASP A 192 -2.23 1.67 5.62
N PRO A 193 -1.23 1.77 6.50
CA PRO A 193 -0.32 2.87 6.43
C PRO A 193 0.70 2.71 5.31
N VAL A 194 1.07 3.85 4.74
CA VAL A 194 2.22 3.95 3.84
C VAL A 194 3.15 5.03 4.38
N VAL A 195 4.45 4.74 4.42
CA VAL A 195 5.50 5.73 4.67
C VAL A 195 6.39 5.88 3.45
N VAL A 196 6.54 7.12 2.98
CA VAL A 196 7.53 7.48 1.98
C VAL A 196 8.41 8.63 2.47
N TYR A 197 9.65 8.68 2.00
CA TYR A 197 10.57 9.78 2.23
C TYR A 197 10.68 10.56 0.93
N ASP A 198 10.12 11.76 0.92
CA ASP A 198 10.30 12.72 -0.14
C ASP A 198 11.72 13.27 -0.07
N GLN A 199 12.62 12.61 -0.78
CA GLN A 199 14.03 12.99 -0.88
C GLN A 199 14.25 14.34 -1.58
N ILE A 200 13.32 14.78 -2.44
CA ILE A 200 13.43 16.06 -3.15
C ILE A 200 13.30 17.23 -2.16
N ALA A 201 12.39 17.13 -1.19
CA ALA A 201 12.18 18.14 -0.16
C ALA A 201 12.69 17.76 1.23
N ASN A 202 13.29 16.58 1.38
CA ASN A 202 13.70 16.02 2.68
C ASN A 202 12.54 15.97 3.70
N ARG A 203 11.40 15.40 3.29
CA ARG A 203 10.19 15.26 4.13
C ARG A 203 9.77 13.81 4.29
N TRP A 204 9.20 13.48 5.44
CA TRP A 204 8.48 12.24 5.66
C TRP A 204 7.02 12.45 5.31
N VAL A 205 6.42 11.49 4.62
CA VAL A 205 5.00 11.47 4.32
C VAL A 205 4.45 10.15 4.86
N LEU A 206 3.50 10.26 5.79
CA LEU A 206 2.77 9.13 6.36
C LEU A 206 1.33 9.22 5.92
N THR A 207 0.77 8.11 5.45
CA THR A 207 -0.66 8.04 5.11
C THR A 207 -1.35 6.89 5.82
N GLN A 208 -2.68 6.97 5.88
CA GLN A 208 -3.58 5.91 6.31
C GLN A 208 -5.01 6.30 5.86
N PHE A 209 -5.87 5.31 5.62
CA PHE A 209 -7.26 5.61 5.30
C PHE A 209 -8.08 5.94 6.55
N THR A 210 -9.24 6.56 6.32
CA THR A 210 -10.32 6.68 7.30
C THR A 210 -11.49 5.77 6.96
N ASN A 211 -12.01 5.02 7.93
CA ASN A 211 -13.17 4.14 7.76
C ASN A 211 -14.30 4.48 8.75
N PRO A 212 -15.01 5.62 8.55
CA PRO A 212 -16.21 5.94 9.32
C PRO A 212 -17.38 4.98 9.01
N PRO A 213 -18.43 4.91 9.86
CA PRO A 213 -19.59 4.03 9.65
C PRO A 213 -20.34 4.22 8.33
N SER A 214 -20.20 5.38 7.71
CA SER A 214 -20.70 5.68 6.38
C SER A 214 -19.76 6.68 5.72
N ALA A 215 -19.76 6.70 4.38
CA ALA A 215 -19.09 7.72 3.59
C ALA A 215 -19.42 9.15 4.09
N PRO A 216 -18.55 10.15 3.86
CA PRO A 216 -17.37 10.13 2.99
C PRO A 216 -16.15 9.38 3.53
N TYR A 217 -15.44 8.68 2.64
CA TYR A 217 -14.17 8.02 2.95
C TYR A 217 -13.00 8.97 2.70
N GLY A 218 -11.89 8.76 3.39
CA GLY A 218 -10.81 9.73 3.47
C GLY A 218 -9.44 9.10 3.48
N GLU A 219 -8.46 9.90 3.11
CA GLU A 219 -7.04 9.59 3.25
C GLU A 219 -6.39 10.67 4.11
N CYS A 220 -5.70 10.24 5.16
CA CYS A 220 -4.94 11.09 6.06
C CYS A 220 -3.53 11.24 5.52
N PHE A 221 -3.02 12.47 5.43
CA PHE A 221 -1.61 12.73 5.10
C PHE A 221 -0.94 13.50 6.24
N ALA A 222 0.13 12.96 6.80
CA ALA A 222 1.05 13.70 7.64
C ALA A 222 2.36 13.94 6.87
N VAL A 223 2.60 15.19 6.47
CA VAL A 223 3.83 15.61 5.80
C VAL A 223 4.70 16.34 6.82
N SER A 224 5.89 15.83 7.12
CA SER A 224 6.75 16.47 8.11
C SER A 224 7.19 17.85 7.62
N LYS A 225 7.54 18.75 8.54
CA LYS A 225 8.07 20.09 8.22
C LYS A 225 9.57 20.06 7.95
N THR A 226 10.27 19.00 8.38
CA THR A 226 11.72 18.82 8.25
C THR A 226 12.06 17.34 7.97
N SER A 227 13.34 17.01 7.84
CA SER A 227 13.83 15.63 7.69
C SER A 227 13.76 14.79 8.98
N THR A 228 13.31 15.38 10.09
CA THR A 228 13.19 14.71 11.40
C THR A 228 11.71 14.44 11.69
N PRO A 229 11.26 13.17 11.65
CA PRO A 229 9.91 12.80 12.01
C PRO A 229 9.83 12.63 13.54
N THR A 230 8.95 13.38 14.19
CA THR A 230 8.78 13.35 15.66
C THR A 230 7.35 12.99 16.03
N ASP A 231 7.14 12.73 17.32
CA ASP A 231 5.82 12.55 17.93
C ASP A 231 5.07 13.88 18.17
N ASN A 232 5.61 15.04 17.78
CA ASN A 232 4.96 16.34 18.02
C ASN A 232 4.10 16.74 16.82
N PRO A 233 2.76 16.89 16.97
CA PRO A 233 1.87 17.33 15.89
C PRO A 233 2.26 18.64 15.22
N ASN A 234 2.97 19.53 15.92
CA ASN A 234 3.44 20.79 15.36
C ASN A 234 4.61 20.62 14.38
N ASP A 235 5.21 19.44 14.27
CA ASP A 235 6.29 19.13 13.32
C ASP A 235 5.76 18.58 11.99
N TRP A 236 4.42 18.56 11.81
CA TRP A 236 3.73 18.04 10.64
C TRP A 236 2.75 19.06 10.05
N TYR A 237 2.55 18.97 8.74
CA TYR A 237 1.37 19.47 8.04
C TYR A 237 0.41 18.29 7.87
N LEU A 238 -0.76 18.39 8.51
CA LEU A 238 -1.73 17.29 8.59
C LEU A 238 -2.92 17.60 7.68
N TYR A 239 -3.21 16.73 6.72
CA TYR A 239 -4.33 16.88 5.80
C TYR A 239 -5.30 15.71 5.95
N THR A 240 -6.59 16.03 5.93
CA THR A 240 -7.69 15.06 5.96
C THR A 240 -8.46 15.18 4.65
N PHE A 241 -8.04 14.45 3.60
CA PHE A 241 -8.68 14.54 2.29
C PHE A 241 -9.93 13.67 2.23
N ASN A 242 -11.04 14.21 1.72
CA ASN A 242 -12.18 13.39 1.30
C ASN A 242 -11.87 12.82 -0.09
N VAL A 243 -11.33 11.61 -0.14
CA VAL A 243 -10.89 11.01 -1.40
C VAL A 243 -12.04 10.44 -2.22
N HIS A 244 -13.15 10.06 -1.56
CA HIS A 244 -14.31 9.54 -2.28
C HIS A 244 -15.61 9.51 -1.45
N ASN A 245 -16.75 9.77 -2.09
CA ASN A 245 -18.06 9.95 -1.44
C ASN A 245 -18.92 8.68 -1.32
N SER A 246 -18.49 7.54 -1.87
CA SER A 246 -19.32 6.31 -1.86
C SER A 246 -18.53 5.00 -1.85
N LYS A 247 -17.42 4.94 -2.60
CA LYS A 247 -16.42 3.87 -2.54
C LYS A 247 -15.37 4.10 -1.45
N PHE A 248 -15.15 3.09 -0.60
CA PHE A 248 -14.00 2.97 0.29
C PHE A 248 -12.74 2.65 -0.51
N ASN A 249 -11.58 3.15 -0.08
CA ASN A 249 -10.30 2.97 -0.79
C ASN A 249 -9.36 2.19 0.12
N ASP A 250 -9.18 0.91 -0.19
CA ASP A 250 -8.39 -0.05 0.57
C ASP A 250 -7.05 -0.30 -0.11
N TYR A 251 -6.07 -0.79 0.65
CA TYR A 251 -4.74 -1.10 0.15
C TYR A 251 -4.05 0.07 -0.59
N PRO A 252 -4.11 1.33 -0.10
CA PRO A 252 -3.48 2.45 -0.76
C PRO A 252 -1.97 2.24 -0.94
N LYS A 253 -1.43 2.80 -2.02
CA LYS A 253 0.01 2.80 -2.33
C LYS A 253 0.41 4.20 -2.79
N ILE A 254 1.54 4.70 -2.32
CA ILE A 254 2.00 6.09 -2.55
C ILE A 254 3.37 6.12 -3.22
N GLY A 255 3.54 7.03 -4.18
CA GLY A 255 4.81 7.36 -4.80
C GLY A 255 5.09 8.86 -4.73
N VAL A 256 6.37 9.23 -4.55
CA VAL A 256 6.85 10.61 -4.63
C VAL A 256 7.30 10.91 -6.05
N TRP A 257 6.77 11.99 -6.62
CA TRP A 257 7.20 12.56 -7.90
C TRP A 257 7.45 14.08 -7.74
N PRO A 258 8.19 14.74 -8.65
CA PRO A 258 8.48 16.18 -8.51
C PRO A 258 7.25 17.07 -8.35
N ASP A 259 6.18 16.79 -9.08
CA ASP A 259 4.96 17.62 -9.14
C ASP A 259 3.80 17.11 -8.26
N GLY A 260 3.93 15.95 -7.62
CA GLY A 260 2.82 15.37 -6.86
C GLY A 260 3.19 14.18 -5.97
N TYR A 261 2.34 13.93 -4.98
CA TYR A 261 2.27 12.62 -4.34
C TYR A 261 1.20 11.82 -5.07
N TYR A 262 1.58 10.69 -5.66
CA TYR A 262 0.70 9.86 -6.46
C TYR A 262 0.20 8.69 -5.61
N MET A 263 -1.09 8.37 -5.76
CA MET A 263 -1.73 7.27 -5.04
C MET A 263 -2.48 6.37 -5.98
N SER A 264 -2.50 5.07 -5.70
CA SER A 264 -3.50 4.13 -6.17
C SER A 264 -4.17 3.45 -4.99
N ALA A 265 -5.38 2.94 -5.20
CA ALA A 265 -6.09 2.13 -4.22
C ALA A 265 -7.11 1.21 -4.90
N ASN A 266 -7.42 0.11 -4.22
CA ASN A 266 -8.53 -0.76 -4.56
C ASN A 266 -9.83 -0.16 -4.00
N GLN A 267 -10.87 -0.02 -4.81
CA GLN A 267 -12.10 0.66 -4.43
C GLN A 267 -13.26 -0.28 -4.16
N PHE A 268 -14.08 0.04 -3.14
CA PHE A 268 -15.17 -0.83 -2.68
C PHE A 268 -16.45 -0.03 -2.37
N GLY A 269 -17.54 -0.36 -3.05
CA GLY A 269 -18.89 0.05 -2.65
C GLY A 269 -19.51 -1.00 -1.73
N ALA A 270 -20.68 -1.52 -2.10
CA ALA A 270 -21.21 -2.75 -1.51
C ALA A 270 -20.43 -4.02 -1.94
N SER A 271 -19.62 -3.90 -3.00
CA SER A 271 -18.78 -4.92 -3.59
C SER A 271 -17.53 -4.24 -4.18
N TRP A 272 -16.67 -5.03 -4.82
CA TRP A 272 -15.59 -4.50 -5.67
C TRP A 272 -16.08 -3.37 -6.58
N GLY A 273 -15.30 -2.30 -6.64
CA GLY A 273 -15.60 -1.07 -7.35
C GLY A 273 -14.45 -0.56 -8.23
N GLY A 274 -13.45 -1.41 -8.52
CA GLY A 274 -12.33 -1.12 -9.42
C GLY A 274 -11.12 -0.50 -8.73
N ALA A 275 -10.17 -0.02 -9.52
CA ALA A 275 -9.05 0.79 -9.04
C ALA A 275 -9.30 2.28 -9.23
N GLY A 276 -8.72 3.07 -8.34
CA GLY A 276 -8.62 4.52 -8.47
C GLY A 276 -7.16 4.96 -8.51
N VAL A 277 -6.90 6.10 -9.17
CA VAL A 277 -5.59 6.76 -9.15
C VAL A 277 -5.74 8.24 -8.83
N TRP A 278 -4.87 8.76 -7.97
CA TRP A 278 -4.87 10.14 -7.51
C TRP A 278 -3.50 10.78 -7.64
N VAL A 279 -3.50 12.11 -7.73
CA VAL A 279 -2.33 12.96 -7.50
C VAL A 279 -2.68 14.08 -6.54
N PHE A 280 -1.89 14.26 -5.48
CA PHE A 280 -2.04 15.29 -4.46
C PHE A 280 -0.98 16.40 -4.67
N ASP A 281 -1.37 17.67 -4.45
CA ASP A 281 -0.54 18.86 -4.69
C ASP A 281 0.63 18.95 -3.70
N ARG A 282 1.71 18.23 -4.03
CA ARG A 282 2.93 18.14 -3.23
C ARG A 282 3.52 19.51 -2.92
N ALA A 283 3.59 20.41 -3.89
CA ALA A 283 4.22 21.73 -3.74
C ALA A 283 3.53 22.56 -2.64
N LYS A 284 2.20 22.47 -2.54
CA LYS A 284 1.44 23.08 -1.45
C LYS A 284 1.56 22.32 -0.15
N MET A 285 1.51 20.98 -0.19
CA MET A 285 1.55 20.15 1.02
C MET A 285 2.87 20.26 1.80
N ILE A 286 4.03 20.34 1.13
CA ILE A 286 5.34 20.46 1.79
C ILE A 286 5.59 21.84 2.42
N THR A 287 4.72 22.82 2.13
CA THR A 287 4.77 24.18 2.67
C THR A 287 3.58 24.53 3.57
N GLY A 288 2.67 23.57 3.83
CA GLY A 288 1.50 23.78 4.68
C GLY A 288 0.44 24.68 4.07
N GLN A 289 0.33 24.73 2.74
CA GLN A 289 -0.70 25.48 2.03
C GLN A 289 -1.94 24.62 1.79
N THR A 290 -3.05 25.26 1.46
CA THR A 290 -4.28 24.58 1.04
C THR A 290 -4.05 23.80 -0.25
N ALA A 291 -4.23 22.48 -0.22
CA ALA A 291 -3.94 21.58 -1.33
C ALA A 291 -5.22 20.96 -1.91
N THR A 292 -5.15 20.52 -3.16
CA THR A 292 -6.19 19.72 -3.82
C THR A 292 -5.59 18.41 -4.31
N PHE A 293 -6.44 17.49 -4.73
CA PHE A 293 -6.04 16.32 -5.51
C PHE A 293 -6.82 16.23 -6.82
N GLN A 294 -6.29 15.45 -7.76
CA GLN A 294 -6.99 15.04 -8.98
C GLN A 294 -7.15 13.52 -8.99
N TYR A 295 -8.25 13.00 -9.54
CA TYR A 295 -8.65 11.60 -9.47
C TYR A 295 -9.21 11.07 -10.79
N PHE A 296 -8.81 9.85 -11.15
CA PHE A 296 -9.43 9.05 -12.20
C PHE A 296 -9.95 7.72 -11.64
N ASP A 297 -11.19 7.39 -12.02
CA ASP A 297 -11.83 6.10 -11.74
C ASP A 297 -11.57 5.15 -12.90
N LEU A 298 -11.06 3.95 -12.62
CA LEU A 298 -10.71 2.99 -13.65
C LEU A 298 -11.77 1.90 -13.86
N TYR A 299 -12.81 1.83 -13.02
CA TYR A 299 -13.82 0.77 -13.11
C TYR A 299 -14.55 0.76 -14.46
N GLY A 300 -14.84 1.94 -15.01
CA GLY A 300 -15.49 2.09 -16.31
C GLY A 300 -14.58 1.82 -17.51
N VAL A 301 -13.26 1.71 -17.29
CA VAL A 301 -12.26 1.37 -18.32
C VAL A 301 -12.05 -0.13 -18.35
N ASN A 302 -11.71 -0.71 -17.21
CA ASN A 302 -11.60 -2.14 -17.02
C ASN A 302 -11.91 -2.46 -15.56
N SER A 303 -12.98 -3.21 -15.33
CA SER A 303 -13.43 -3.54 -13.98
C SER A 303 -12.49 -4.48 -13.23
N ASN A 304 -11.52 -5.08 -13.91
CA ASN A 304 -10.55 -5.99 -13.31
C ASN A 304 -9.30 -5.29 -12.75
N TYR A 305 -9.05 -4.03 -13.12
CA TYR A 305 -7.88 -3.31 -12.64
C TYR A 305 -7.86 -3.16 -11.12
N GLY A 306 -6.79 -3.63 -10.50
CA GLY A 306 -6.52 -3.57 -9.07
C GLY A 306 -5.02 -3.70 -8.80
N GLY A 307 -4.57 -3.33 -7.59
CA GLY A 307 -3.18 -3.51 -7.18
C GLY A 307 -2.14 -2.69 -7.94
N LEU A 308 -2.55 -1.60 -8.61
CA LEU A 308 -1.63 -0.69 -9.30
C LEU A 308 -0.63 -0.10 -8.30
N LEU A 309 0.60 0.15 -8.74
CA LEU A 309 1.61 0.90 -7.98
C LEU A 309 1.98 2.19 -8.71
N PRO A 310 1.89 3.37 -8.07
CA PRO A 310 2.56 4.57 -8.56
C PRO A 310 4.06 4.43 -8.42
N SER A 311 4.79 5.02 -9.37
CA SER A 311 6.24 5.07 -9.33
C SER A 311 6.72 6.03 -8.24
N ASN A 312 7.79 5.64 -7.58
CA ASN A 312 8.43 6.39 -6.51
C ASN A 312 9.86 6.73 -6.92
N LEU A 313 10.18 8.02 -6.99
CA LEU A 313 11.51 8.49 -7.37
C LEU A 313 12.57 8.04 -6.36
N MET A 314 13.66 7.47 -6.86
CA MET A 314 14.87 7.12 -6.13
C MET A 314 16.10 7.80 -6.76
N GLY A 315 16.99 8.35 -5.94
CA GLY A 315 18.21 9.03 -6.37
C GLY A 315 18.03 10.54 -6.64
N ASP A 316 19.16 11.21 -6.90
CA ASP A 316 19.24 12.68 -6.97
C ASP A 316 18.95 13.26 -8.37
N THR A 317 19.02 12.43 -9.40
CA THR A 317 18.68 12.84 -10.76
C THR A 317 17.17 12.79 -10.94
N LEU A 318 16.56 13.97 -11.03
CA LEU A 318 15.12 14.09 -11.20
C LEU A 318 14.67 13.51 -12.55
N PRO A 319 13.40 13.07 -12.66
CA PRO A 319 12.77 12.84 -13.94
C PRO A 319 12.84 14.10 -14.82
N PRO A 320 12.80 13.96 -16.15
CA PRO A 320 12.61 15.06 -17.08
C PRO A 320 11.55 16.06 -16.63
N THR A 321 11.76 17.35 -16.95
CA THR A 321 10.75 18.37 -16.64
C THR A 321 9.44 18.05 -17.34
N GLY A 322 8.38 17.86 -16.56
CA GLY A 322 7.07 17.47 -17.05
C GLY A 322 6.93 15.97 -17.34
N ALA A 323 7.86 15.09 -16.96
CA ALA A 323 7.62 13.65 -17.04
C ALA A 323 6.34 13.28 -16.26
N PRO A 324 5.45 12.42 -16.81
CA PRO A 324 4.33 11.89 -16.05
C PRO A 324 4.83 10.98 -14.92
N ASN A 325 4.01 10.75 -13.90
CA ASN A 325 4.25 9.64 -12.99
C ASN A 325 3.79 8.34 -13.66
N TYR A 326 4.58 7.29 -13.53
CA TYR A 326 4.26 5.99 -14.11
C TYR A 326 3.52 5.12 -13.11
N PHE A 327 2.50 4.40 -13.58
CA PHE A 327 1.82 3.37 -12.79
C PHE A 327 2.01 2.02 -13.46
N MET A 328 2.12 0.95 -12.67
CA MET A 328 2.16 -0.42 -13.18
C MET A 328 1.24 -1.35 -12.40
N ALA A 329 0.73 -2.36 -13.10
CA ALA A 329 0.05 -3.52 -12.53
C ALA A 329 0.40 -4.74 -13.38
N VAL A 330 0.43 -5.90 -12.75
CA VAL A 330 0.57 -7.17 -13.45
C VAL A 330 -0.82 -7.75 -13.69
N ASP A 331 -1.09 -8.07 -14.95
CA ASP A 331 -2.20 -8.92 -15.37
C ASP A 331 -1.70 -10.36 -15.42
N MET A 332 -2.29 -11.17 -14.54
CA MET A 332 -1.95 -12.58 -14.33
C MET A 332 -3.03 -13.51 -14.88
N ASP A 333 -3.57 -13.13 -16.04
CA ASP A 333 -4.51 -13.87 -16.89
C ASP A 333 -6.00 -13.49 -16.73
N TRP A 334 -6.33 -12.21 -16.94
CA TRP A 334 -7.73 -11.74 -17.04
C TRP A 334 -8.48 -12.18 -18.31
N SER A 335 -7.79 -12.73 -19.32
CA SER A 335 -8.39 -12.97 -20.65
C SER A 335 -7.91 -14.23 -21.42
N GLY A 336 -7.19 -15.16 -20.79
CA GLY A 336 -6.75 -16.44 -21.38
C GLY A 336 -5.52 -16.33 -22.29
N SER A 337 -4.59 -15.41 -22.03
CA SER A 337 -3.40 -15.14 -22.87
C SER A 337 -2.12 -14.93 -22.04
N ASN A 338 -1.03 -14.44 -22.65
CA ASN A 338 0.25 -14.18 -21.97
C ASN A 338 0.04 -13.29 -20.72
N ASP A 339 0.86 -13.51 -19.69
CA ASP A 339 1.00 -12.57 -18.57
C ASP A 339 1.50 -11.20 -19.09
N ILE A 340 0.88 -10.12 -18.62
CA ILE A 340 1.17 -8.76 -19.10
C ILE A 340 1.53 -7.85 -17.92
N MET A 341 2.55 -7.02 -18.09
CA MET A 341 2.76 -5.85 -17.24
C MET A 341 2.21 -4.62 -17.95
N HIS A 342 1.17 -4.02 -17.39
CA HIS A 342 0.61 -2.77 -17.88
C HIS A 342 1.43 -1.58 -17.39
N VAL A 343 1.58 -0.57 -18.24
CA VAL A 343 2.26 0.69 -17.92
C VAL A 343 1.36 1.85 -18.30
N TRP A 344 1.04 2.67 -17.30
CA TRP A 344 0.30 3.92 -17.49
C TRP A 344 1.14 5.15 -17.20
N GLU A 345 0.75 6.26 -17.80
CA GLU A 345 1.27 7.59 -17.53
C GLU A 345 0.17 8.47 -16.94
N PHE A 346 0.40 9.00 -15.74
CA PHE A 346 -0.39 10.08 -15.17
C PHE A 346 0.32 11.41 -15.44
N LYS A 347 -0.18 12.15 -16.45
CA LYS A 347 0.27 13.51 -16.76
C LYS A 347 -0.59 14.53 -16.04
N THR A 348 -0.03 15.19 -15.03
CA THR A 348 -0.75 16.18 -14.23
C THR A 348 -0.58 17.59 -14.80
N ASN A 349 -1.66 18.36 -14.81
CA ASN A 349 -1.66 19.79 -15.11
C ASN A 349 -2.30 20.55 -13.94
N TRP A 350 -1.48 21.20 -13.12
CA TRP A 350 -1.97 21.98 -11.97
C TRP A 350 -2.57 23.35 -12.36
N THR A 351 -2.22 23.88 -13.53
CA THR A 351 -2.74 25.16 -14.04
C THR A 351 -4.13 24.99 -14.65
N THR A 352 -4.34 23.90 -15.38
CA THR A 352 -5.61 23.52 -16.00
C THR A 352 -5.90 22.05 -15.66
N PRO A 353 -6.41 21.76 -14.45
CA PRO A 353 -6.64 20.39 -13.98
C PRO A 353 -7.46 19.51 -14.93
N SER A 354 -8.42 20.09 -15.65
CA SER A 354 -9.21 19.36 -16.65
C SER A 354 -8.39 18.83 -17.84
N SER A 355 -7.16 19.33 -18.04
CA SER A 355 -6.23 18.87 -19.08
C SER A 355 -5.26 17.79 -18.60
N SER A 356 -5.35 17.34 -17.36
CA SER A 356 -4.60 16.16 -16.90
C SER A 356 -5.12 14.90 -17.58
N THR A 357 -4.24 13.91 -17.73
CA THR A 357 -4.54 12.64 -18.40
C THR A 357 -4.00 11.44 -17.64
N PHE A 358 -4.66 10.29 -17.82
CA PHE A 358 -4.17 8.98 -17.41
C PHE A 358 -4.28 8.02 -18.60
N THR A 359 -3.14 7.57 -19.11
CA THR A 359 -3.07 6.86 -20.40
C THR A 359 -2.39 5.52 -20.24
N LEU A 360 -3.00 4.43 -20.73
CA LEU A 360 -2.32 3.14 -20.89
C LEU A 360 -1.35 3.26 -22.08
N VAL A 361 -0.05 3.30 -21.81
CA VAL A 361 0.96 3.54 -22.86
C VAL A 361 1.66 2.28 -23.32
N LYS A 362 1.63 1.20 -22.53
CA LYS A 362 2.30 -0.04 -22.88
C LYS A 362 1.72 -1.25 -22.17
N ASP A 363 1.68 -2.35 -22.91
CA ASP A 363 1.55 -3.70 -22.39
C ASP A 363 2.85 -4.45 -22.70
N LEU A 364 3.51 -4.95 -21.66
CA LEU A 364 4.74 -5.73 -21.77
C LEU A 364 4.43 -7.20 -21.51
N VAL A 365 4.61 -8.04 -22.52
CA VAL A 365 4.55 -9.50 -22.32
C VAL A 365 5.74 -9.92 -21.46
N VAL A 366 5.46 -10.48 -20.27
CA VAL A 366 6.50 -10.96 -19.36
C VAL A 366 6.78 -12.45 -19.61
N ALA A 367 7.95 -12.94 -19.16
CA ALA A 367 8.20 -14.38 -19.23
C ALA A 367 7.22 -15.12 -18.30
N THR A 368 6.71 -16.25 -18.78
CA THR A 368 5.67 -17.03 -18.10
C THR A 368 6.06 -17.38 -16.68
N PHE A 369 5.11 -17.22 -15.76
CA PHE A 369 5.20 -17.67 -14.37
C PHE A 369 3.87 -18.29 -13.95
N SER A 370 3.81 -18.83 -12.73
CA SER A 370 2.55 -19.24 -12.11
C SER A 370 2.34 -18.41 -10.86
N TRP A 371 1.19 -17.77 -10.73
CA TRP A 371 0.79 -17.07 -9.49
C TRP A 371 -0.05 -17.97 -8.58
N ASN A 372 -0.63 -19.03 -9.14
CA ASN A 372 -1.48 -19.97 -8.41
C ASN A 372 -0.64 -20.94 -7.58
N PHE A 373 -1.07 -21.18 -6.35
CA PHE A 373 -0.50 -22.18 -5.45
C PHE A 373 -1.57 -23.24 -5.15
N PRO A 374 -1.21 -24.53 -5.05
CA PRO A 374 -2.16 -25.59 -4.71
C PRO A 374 -2.76 -25.36 -3.30
N GLY A 375 -3.99 -24.84 -3.29
CA GLY A 375 -4.73 -24.49 -2.09
C GLY A 375 -5.94 -23.61 -2.46
N SER A 376 -6.90 -23.50 -1.56
CA SER A 376 -8.10 -22.65 -1.76
C SER A 376 -8.27 -21.63 -0.63
N SER A 377 -7.23 -21.43 0.18
CA SER A 377 -7.37 -20.90 1.54
C SER A 377 -6.74 -19.53 1.79
N GLY A 378 -6.04 -18.96 0.80
CA GLY A 378 -5.31 -17.69 0.96
C GLY A 378 -3.99 -17.83 1.71
N ALA A 379 -3.95 -18.66 2.76
CA ALA A 379 -2.85 -18.84 3.69
C ALA A 379 -1.96 -20.06 3.34
N GLU A 380 -1.00 -19.87 2.45
CA GLU A 380 -0.25 -20.98 1.82
C GLU A 380 1.25 -20.98 2.13
N VAL A 381 1.77 -19.92 2.75
CA VAL A 381 3.17 -19.89 3.15
C VAL A 381 3.35 -20.59 4.50
N PRO A 382 4.15 -21.67 4.59
CA PRO A 382 4.32 -22.42 5.83
C PRO A 382 5.12 -21.63 6.87
N GLN A 383 4.78 -21.83 8.14
CA GLN A 383 5.48 -21.27 9.29
C GLN A 383 6.04 -22.40 10.18
N PRO A 384 7.20 -22.21 10.84
CA PRO A 384 7.68 -23.15 11.85
C PRO A 384 6.68 -23.29 13.01
N ASP A 385 6.62 -24.49 13.60
CA ASP A 385 5.89 -24.78 14.84
C ASP A 385 4.36 -24.50 14.84
N THR A 386 3.76 -24.28 13.67
CA THR A 386 2.31 -24.10 13.51
C THR A 386 1.83 -24.66 12.17
N SER A 387 0.57 -25.06 12.11
CA SER A 387 -0.10 -25.41 10.85
C SER A 387 -0.72 -24.20 10.15
N GLN A 388 -0.64 -23.01 10.77
CA GLN A 388 -1.18 -21.77 10.22
C GLN A 388 -0.26 -21.27 9.09
N GLY A 389 -0.82 -21.13 7.88
CA GLY A 389 -0.13 -20.47 6.77
C GLY A 389 -0.22 -18.94 6.83
N LEU A 390 0.64 -18.25 6.07
CA LEU A 390 0.55 -16.82 5.81
C LEU A 390 0.06 -16.57 4.38
N ASP A 391 -0.63 -15.44 4.18
CA ASP A 391 -1.05 -15.02 2.84
C ASP A 391 0.16 -14.59 2.00
N ASN A 392 0.13 -14.93 0.71
CA ASN A 392 1.22 -14.70 -0.22
C ASN A 392 1.05 -13.43 -1.06
N LEU A 393 -0.17 -12.92 -1.20
CA LEU A 393 -0.54 -11.81 -2.09
C LEU A 393 0.08 -11.93 -3.49
N ALA A 394 0.08 -13.15 -4.04
CA ALA A 394 0.69 -13.44 -5.34
C ALA A 394 -0.09 -12.86 -6.53
N ASP A 395 -1.26 -12.27 -6.31
CA ASP A 395 -2.16 -11.73 -7.32
C ASP A 395 -1.88 -10.26 -7.69
N ARG A 396 -0.80 -9.65 -7.17
CA ARG A 396 -0.50 -8.23 -7.38
C ARG A 396 0.98 -7.89 -7.21
N LEU A 397 1.35 -6.68 -7.67
CA LEU A 397 2.69 -6.12 -7.44
C LEU A 397 2.89 -5.71 -5.97
N MET A 398 4.13 -5.86 -5.49
CA MET A 398 4.53 -5.50 -4.13
C MET A 398 5.24 -4.15 -4.09
N MET A 399 4.86 -3.33 -3.12
CA MET A 399 5.40 -1.97 -2.99
C MET A 399 6.91 -2.00 -2.73
N HIS A 400 7.73 -1.19 -3.40
CA HIS A 400 7.40 -0.05 -4.25
C HIS A 400 7.68 -0.34 -5.74
N LEU A 401 7.09 0.46 -6.63
CA LEU A 401 7.58 0.64 -8.00
C LEU A 401 8.65 1.74 -7.97
N TRP A 402 9.93 1.37 -8.03
CA TRP A 402 11.01 2.36 -7.97
C TRP A 402 11.35 2.89 -9.34
N TYR A 403 11.48 4.20 -9.47
CA TYR A 403 11.97 4.88 -10.66
C TYR A 403 13.34 5.49 -10.39
N ARG A 404 14.24 5.42 -11.38
CA ARG A 404 15.50 6.15 -11.39
C ARG A 404 15.85 6.66 -12.79
N ASN A 405 16.40 7.88 -12.84
CA ASN A 405 16.98 8.46 -14.03
C ASN A 405 18.51 8.35 -13.96
N TYR A 406 19.14 7.63 -14.89
CA TYR A 406 20.60 7.51 -14.97
C TYR A 406 21.25 8.57 -15.88
N GLY A 407 20.43 9.43 -16.51
CA GLY A 407 20.85 10.47 -17.44
C GLY A 407 20.91 10.02 -18.89
N ASP A 408 21.28 8.76 -19.15
CA ASP A 408 21.24 8.13 -20.47
C ASP A 408 19.97 7.29 -20.70
N HIS A 409 19.35 6.79 -19.62
CA HIS A 409 18.07 6.07 -19.65
C HIS A 409 17.29 6.23 -18.33
N GLU A 410 16.00 5.89 -18.40
CA GLU A 410 15.09 5.80 -17.25
C GLU A 410 14.83 4.32 -16.94
N SER A 411 14.85 3.94 -15.67
CA SER A 411 14.64 2.56 -15.21
C SER A 411 13.57 2.49 -14.13
N LEU A 412 12.71 1.48 -14.25
CA LEU A 412 11.68 1.11 -13.29
C LEU A 412 11.96 -0.30 -12.79
N VAL A 413 11.98 -0.52 -11.48
CA VAL A 413 12.05 -1.87 -10.90
C VAL A 413 10.86 -2.16 -10.00
N VAL A 414 10.35 -3.38 -10.11
CA VAL A 414 9.20 -3.85 -9.32
C VAL A 414 9.30 -5.36 -9.11
N THR A 415 8.61 -5.85 -8.08
CA THR A 415 8.58 -7.26 -7.74
C THR A 415 7.20 -7.73 -7.33
N HIS A 416 6.98 -9.04 -7.38
CA HIS A 416 5.81 -9.71 -6.81
C HIS A 416 6.12 -11.17 -6.45
N THR A 417 5.15 -11.84 -5.82
CA THR A 417 5.28 -13.26 -5.42
C THR A 417 4.81 -14.16 -6.55
N VAL A 418 5.59 -15.19 -6.90
CA VAL A 418 5.19 -16.25 -7.84
C VAL A 418 5.49 -17.63 -7.26
N ASN A 419 4.83 -18.66 -7.79
CA ASN A 419 5.13 -20.06 -7.56
C ASN A 419 6.25 -20.51 -8.50
N ASN A 420 7.36 -21.02 -7.95
CA ASN A 420 8.52 -21.48 -8.72
C ASN A 420 8.32 -22.83 -9.45
N SER A 421 7.07 -23.24 -9.66
CA SER A 421 6.63 -24.54 -10.15
C SER A 421 6.77 -25.73 -9.19
N ALA A 422 7.34 -25.53 -8.00
CA ALA A 422 7.51 -26.54 -6.95
C ALA A 422 6.77 -26.19 -5.64
N ASN A 423 5.77 -25.30 -5.72
CA ASN A 423 5.02 -24.77 -4.57
C ASN A 423 5.90 -24.02 -3.56
N ILE A 424 7.05 -23.49 -4.01
CA ILE A 424 7.87 -22.58 -3.23
C ILE A 424 7.56 -21.17 -3.71
N HIS A 425 7.27 -20.32 -2.73
CA HIS A 425 7.01 -18.91 -2.98
C HIS A 425 8.33 -18.24 -3.32
N ALA A 426 8.38 -17.54 -4.44
CA ALA A 426 9.58 -16.92 -4.97
C ALA A 426 9.32 -15.46 -5.36
N VAL A 427 10.40 -14.70 -5.37
CA VAL A 427 10.38 -13.26 -5.70
C VAL A 427 10.63 -13.12 -7.20
N ARG A 428 9.59 -12.73 -7.94
CA ARG A 428 9.68 -12.35 -9.35
C ARG A 428 9.96 -10.86 -9.45
N TRP A 429 11.04 -10.49 -10.09
CA TRP A 429 11.45 -9.10 -10.27
C TRP A 429 11.59 -8.74 -11.74
N TYR A 430 11.41 -7.45 -12.05
CA TYR A 430 11.55 -6.88 -13.38
C TYR A 430 12.36 -5.59 -13.31
N GLU A 431 13.17 -5.37 -14.33
CA GLU A 431 13.68 -4.05 -14.69
C GLU A 431 13.08 -3.67 -16.05
N ILE A 432 12.32 -2.58 -16.06
CA ILE A 432 11.73 -2.00 -17.25
C ILE A 432 12.55 -0.75 -17.57
N ARG A 433 13.01 -0.63 -18.81
CA ARG A 433 13.69 0.58 -19.28
C ARG A 433 12.85 1.25 -20.36
N GLY A 434 12.70 2.56 -20.23
CA GLY A 434 12.31 3.41 -21.36
C GLY A 434 13.45 3.49 -22.36
N GLY A 435 13.16 3.97 -23.56
CA GLY A 435 14.21 4.33 -24.52
C GLY A 435 14.99 5.58 -24.08
N THR A 436 15.03 6.59 -24.94
CA THR A 436 15.80 7.82 -24.65
C THR A 436 15.07 8.67 -23.61
N VAL A 437 15.79 9.22 -22.63
CA VAL A 437 15.25 10.15 -21.63
C VAL A 437 14.41 11.26 -22.30
N ASN A 438 13.30 11.66 -21.66
CA ASN A 438 12.32 12.68 -22.12
C ASN A 438 11.23 12.17 -23.09
N THR A 439 10.99 10.86 -23.19
CA THR A 439 9.85 10.33 -23.96
C THR A 439 8.80 9.70 -23.04
N THR A 440 7.62 9.49 -23.61
CA THR A 440 6.66 8.54 -23.04
C THR A 440 7.31 7.15 -22.96
N LEU A 441 6.93 6.34 -21.97
CA LEU A 441 7.30 4.92 -21.86
C LEU A 441 6.54 4.01 -22.83
N SER A 442 5.93 4.55 -23.88
CA SER A 442 5.35 3.74 -24.96
C SER A 442 6.38 2.88 -25.71
N ASP A 443 7.66 3.25 -25.65
CA ASP A 443 8.78 2.46 -26.18
C ASP A 443 9.44 1.53 -25.15
N ALA A 444 8.92 1.50 -23.91
CA ALA A 444 9.53 0.73 -22.83
C ALA A 444 9.63 -0.76 -23.18
N THR A 445 10.66 -1.41 -22.64
CA THR A 445 10.91 -2.84 -22.78
C THR A 445 11.29 -3.45 -21.44
N ILE A 446 11.06 -4.74 -21.29
CA ILE A 446 11.66 -5.51 -20.19
C ILE A 446 13.14 -5.62 -20.50
N TYR A 447 13.98 -4.88 -19.77
CA TYR A 447 15.43 -4.97 -19.92
C TYR A 447 15.95 -6.28 -19.34
N GLN A 448 15.44 -6.66 -18.18
CA GLN A 448 15.70 -7.95 -17.54
C GLN A 448 14.57 -8.32 -16.58
N GLN A 449 14.47 -9.61 -16.29
CA GLN A 449 13.51 -10.18 -15.35
C GLN A 449 14.05 -11.50 -14.81
N GLY A 450 13.62 -11.88 -13.61
CA GLY A 450 14.05 -13.12 -12.99
C GLY A 450 13.18 -13.54 -11.81
N THR A 451 13.16 -14.83 -11.52
CA THR A 451 12.52 -15.39 -10.32
C THR A 451 13.57 -15.97 -9.40
N TYR A 452 13.81 -15.34 -8.26
CA TYR A 452 14.83 -15.78 -7.31
C TYR A 452 14.33 -16.92 -6.42
N SER A 453 14.82 -18.13 -6.68
CA SER A 453 14.50 -19.35 -5.90
C SER A 453 15.64 -20.37 -5.98
N PRO A 454 16.81 -20.08 -5.37
CA PRO A 454 17.98 -20.95 -5.46
C PRO A 454 17.92 -22.18 -4.53
N ASP A 455 16.90 -22.25 -3.67
CA ASP A 455 16.75 -23.28 -2.64
C ASP A 455 15.26 -23.46 -2.26
N ASN A 456 14.99 -24.29 -1.26
CA ASN A 456 13.62 -24.60 -0.80
C ASN A 456 13.03 -23.56 0.18
N THR A 457 13.66 -22.39 0.34
CA THR A 457 13.18 -21.34 1.23
C THR A 457 12.11 -20.50 0.54
N HIS A 458 10.95 -20.37 1.20
CA HIS A 458 9.87 -19.50 0.77
C HIS A 458 10.28 -18.03 0.93
N ARG A 459 10.15 -17.25 -0.15
CA ARG A 459 10.42 -15.80 -0.22
C ARG A 459 9.25 -15.13 -0.94
N TRP A 460 8.52 -14.27 -0.24
CA TRP A 460 7.30 -13.63 -0.75
C TRP A 460 7.18 -12.22 -0.21
N MET A 461 6.27 -11.42 -0.79
CA MET A 461 6.06 -10.01 -0.40
C MET A 461 7.36 -9.20 -0.34
N GLY A 462 8.22 -9.43 -1.34
CA GLY A 462 9.53 -8.77 -1.43
C GLY A 462 9.42 -7.29 -1.79
N SER A 463 10.54 -6.59 -1.65
CA SER A 463 10.79 -5.29 -2.26
C SER A 463 12.10 -5.36 -3.03
N VAL A 464 12.26 -4.50 -4.04
CA VAL A 464 13.45 -4.42 -4.90
C VAL A 464 14.00 -3.00 -4.82
N ALA A 465 15.29 -2.78 -5.12
CA ALA A 465 15.90 -1.45 -5.16
C ALA A 465 16.99 -1.40 -6.25
N MET A 466 17.47 -0.20 -6.56
CA MET A 466 18.54 0.05 -7.53
C MET A 466 19.70 0.82 -6.88
N ASP A 467 20.92 0.42 -7.22
CA ASP A 467 22.19 1.08 -6.89
C ASP A 467 22.37 2.40 -7.64
#